data_AF-A0A933NH13-F1
#
_entry.id   AF-A0A933NH13-F1
#
_cell.length_a   1.000
_cell.length_b   1.000
_cell.length_c   1.000
_cell.angle_alpha   90.00
_cell.angle_beta   90.00
_cell.angle_gamma   90.00
#
_symmetry.space_group_name_H-M   'P 1'
#
loop_
_entity.id
_entity.type
_entity.pdbx_description
1 polymer ?
#
loop_
_entity_poly.entity_id
_entity_poly.type
_entity_poly.pdbx_seq_one_letter_code
_entity_poly.pdbx_strand_id
1 'polypeptide(L)'
;HTIYYDQLPHYFLEFDVFDRSTGRFLSTRARHALLRGAPVVSVPVIRSGPVTSHDDLVSLVQRSLYKSLTWKENLTRAWAGRHLAPDRLWKETDPADLAEGLYIKVEQDDEVVGRYKYVRASFLTAVLESESHWLSRPIVPNRLADGIDIFGASR
;
A
#
# COMPACT_ATOMS: atom_id res chain seq x y z
N HIS A 1 4.39 0.24 -11.63
CA HIS A 1 4.05 0.73 -10.28
C HIS A 1 5.28 1.43 -9.75
N THR A 2 5.18 2.67 -9.29
CA THR A 2 6.34 3.47 -8.84
C THR A 2 6.91 2.99 -7.49
N ILE A 3 6.26 2.04 -6.81
CA ILE A 3 6.75 1.45 -5.56
C ILE A 3 6.85 -0.05 -5.75
N TYR A 4 7.96 -0.62 -5.28
CA TYR A 4 8.17 -2.05 -5.20
C TYR A 4 8.03 -2.52 -3.74
N TYR A 5 7.25 -3.58 -3.55
CA TYR A 5 7.10 -4.29 -2.29
C TYR A 5 7.61 -5.72 -2.44
N ASP A 6 8.28 -6.21 -1.41
CA ASP A 6 8.82 -7.57 -1.36
C ASP A 6 8.41 -8.35 -0.11
N GLN A 7 7.55 -7.77 0.72
CA GLN A 7 7.03 -8.40 1.93
C GLN A 7 5.50 -8.22 2.07
N LEU A 8 4.76 -8.32 0.96
CA LEU A 8 3.30 -8.23 1.03
C LEU A 8 2.70 -9.43 1.79
N PRO A 9 1.73 -9.21 2.69
CA PRO A 9 1.01 -10.30 3.36
C PRO A 9 -0.03 -10.95 2.44
N HIS A 10 -0.44 -10.25 1.38
CA HIS A 10 -1.39 -10.70 0.36
C HIS A 10 -1.33 -9.74 -0.84
N TYR A 11 -1.77 -10.16 -2.04
CA TYR A 11 -1.86 -9.25 -3.20
C TYR A 11 -3.10 -8.37 -3.20
N PHE A 12 -4.13 -8.81 -2.49
CA PHE A 12 -5.36 -8.07 -2.24
C PHE A 12 -5.39 -7.66 -0.77
N LEU A 13 -5.34 -6.35 -0.50
CA LEU A 13 -5.54 -5.81 0.84
C LEU A 13 -6.83 -5.01 0.87
N GLU A 14 -7.77 -5.42 1.70
CA GLU A 14 -9.02 -4.71 1.90
C GLU A 14 -8.78 -3.45 2.73
N PHE A 15 -9.30 -2.31 2.27
CA PHE A 15 -9.15 -1.04 2.96
C PHE A 15 -10.46 -0.27 3.13
N ASP A 16 -11.53 -0.67 2.45
CA ASP A 16 -12.86 -0.09 2.57
C ASP A 16 -13.91 -1.12 2.17
N VAL A 17 -15.07 -1.08 2.83
CA VAL A 17 -16.25 -1.89 2.48
C VAL A 17 -17.43 -0.95 2.34
N PHE A 18 -18.09 -1.00 1.17
CA PHE A 18 -19.34 -0.28 0.94
C PHE A 18 -20.52 -1.21 1.12
N ASP A 19 -21.36 -0.92 2.10
CA ASP A 19 -22.62 -1.62 2.32
C ASP A 19 -23.71 -1.02 1.41
N ARG A 20 -24.17 -1.83 0.45
CA ARG A 20 -25.20 -1.43 -0.52
C ARG A 20 -26.60 -1.32 0.08
N SER A 21 -26.85 -1.98 1.21
CA SER A 21 -28.17 -1.95 1.86
C SER A 21 -28.39 -0.63 2.60
N THR A 22 -27.35 -0.14 3.27
CA THR A 22 -27.36 1.12 4.02
C THR A 22 -26.85 2.30 3.19
N GLY A 23 -26.14 2.03 2.09
CA GLY A 23 -25.53 3.05 1.23
C GLY A 23 -24.30 3.71 1.86
N ARG A 24 -23.61 3.02 2.77
CA ARG A 24 -22.56 3.59 3.63
C ARG A 24 -21.24 2.84 3.50
N PHE A 25 -20.14 3.56 3.68
CA PHE A 25 -18.84 2.92 3.89
C PHE A 25 -18.73 2.51 5.35
N LEU A 26 -18.38 1.26 5.61
CA LEU A 26 -18.25 0.72 6.96
C LEU A 26 -17.00 1.26 7.66
N SER A 27 -17.15 1.63 8.94
CA SER A 27 -16.02 1.98 9.81
C SER A 27 -15.00 0.85 9.87
N THR A 28 -13.79 1.16 10.32
CA THR A 28 -12.74 0.14 10.48
C THR A 28 -13.15 -0.94 11.47
N ARG A 29 -13.87 -0.57 12.53
CA ARG A 29 -14.46 -1.53 13.47
C ARG A 29 -15.48 -2.44 12.77
N ALA A 30 -16.42 -1.85 12.02
CA ALA A 30 -17.48 -2.58 11.32
C ALA A 30 -16.93 -3.53 10.24
N ARG A 31 -16.03 -3.05 9.37
CA ARG A 31 -15.44 -3.88 8.31
C ARG A 31 -14.59 -5.02 8.87
N HIS A 32 -13.81 -4.78 9.93
CA HIS A 32 -13.09 -5.85 10.60
C HIS A 32 -14.05 -6.87 11.20
N ALA A 33 -15.15 -6.42 11.81
CA ALA A 33 -16.17 -7.31 12.36
C ALA A 33 -16.84 -8.18 11.29
N LEU A 34 -17.14 -7.59 10.13
CA LEU A 34 -17.71 -8.28 8.97
C LEU A 34 -16.76 -9.33 8.40
N LEU A 35 -15.46 -9.04 8.33
CA LEU A 35 -14.45 -9.89 7.70
C LEU A 35 -13.81 -10.90 8.67
N ARG A 36 -14.23 -10.94 9.94
CA ARG A 36 -13.69 -11.91 10.91
C ARG A 36 -13.86 -13.34 10.38
N GLY A 37 -12.74 -14.06 10.31
CA GLY A 37 -12.70 -15.45 9.84
C GLY A 37 -12.74 -15.62 8.32
N ALA A 38 -12.93 -14.54 7.55
CA ALA A 38 -12.78 -14.58 6.10
C ALA A 38 -11.29 -14.59 5.72
N PRO A 39 -10.91 -15.22 4.59
CA PRO A 39 -9.54 -15.20 4.08
C PRO A 39 -9.21 -13.86 3.39
N VAL A 40 -9.54 -12.74 4.04
CA VAL A 40 -9.33 -11.38 3.53
C VAL A 40 -8.37 -10.67 4.47
N VAL A 41 -7.24 -10.22 3.92
CA VAL A 41 -6.26 -9.43 4.67
C VAL A 41 -6.64 -7.96 4.56
N SER A 42 -6.86 -7.30 5.69
CA SER A 42 -7.08 -5.85 5.73
C SER A 42 -5.76 -5.07 5.74
N VAL A 43 -5.76 -3.85 5.21
CA VAL A 43 -4.66 -2.89 5.43
C VAL A 43 -4.52 -2.58 6.92
N PRO A 44 -3.28 -2.41 7.43
CA PRO A 44 -3.02 -2.17 8.83
C PRO A 44 -3.45 -0.76 9.24
N VAL A 45 -4.00 -0.65 10.45
CA VAL A 45 -4.25 0.64 11.11
C VAL A 45 -2.97 1.04 11.82
N ILE A 46 -2.26 2.04 11.29
CA ILE A 46 -1.01 2.52 11.90
C ILE A 46 -1.25 3.48 13.07
N ARG A 47 -2.40 4.15 13.10
CA ARG A 47 -2.81 5.08 14.16
C ARG A 47 -4.34 5.18 14.19
N SER A 48 -4.88 5.27 15.40
CA SER A 48 -6.28 5.64 15.68
C SER A 48 -6.31 6.76 16.73
N GLY A 49 -7.36 7.57 16.70
CA GLY A 49 -7.53 8.72 17.58
C GLY A 49 -7.29 10.06 16.86
N PRO A 50 -7.37 11.17 17.61
CA PRO A 50 -7.25 12.51 17.05
C PRO A 50 -5.84 12.77 16.50
N VAL A 51 -5.80 13.58 15.44
CA VAL A 51 -4.59 14.18 14.89
C VAL A 51 -4.67 15.68 15.17
N THR A 52 -3.73 16.20 15.94
CA THR A 52 -3.78 17.56 16.49
C THR A 52 -3.07 18.59 15.63
N SER A 53 -2.18 18.16 14.73
CA SER A 53 -1.43 19.05 13.85
C SER A 53 -1.06 18.38 12.52
N HIS A 54 -0.62 19.19 11.55
CA HIS A 54 -0.07 18.67 10.30
C HIS A 54 1.20 17.85 10.54
N ASP A 55 2.08 18.30 11.43
CA ASP A 55 3.34 17.60 11.74
C ASP A 55 3.09 16.23 12.36
N ASP A 56 2.09 16.11 13.24
CA ASP A 56 1.66 14.81 13.77
C ASP A 56 1.28 13.86 12.63
N LEU A 57 0.53 14.35 11.63
CA LEU A 57 0.11 13.57 10.48
C LEU A 57 1.32 13.14 9.64
N VAL A 58 2.20 14.08 9.28
CA VAL A 58 3.38 13.79 8.44
C VAL A 58 4.33 12.82 9.14
N SER A 59 4.45 12.90 10.47
CA SER A 59 5.27 12.00 11.27
C SER A 59 4.82 10.54 11.19
N LEU A 60 3.58 10.25 10.78
CA LEU A 60 3.08 8.88 10.58
C LEU A 60 3.57 8.27 9.26
N VAL A 61 4.14 9.05 8.34
CA VAL A 61 4.76 8.53 7.12
C VAL A 61 6.13 7.94 7.47
N GLN A 62 6.10 6.66 7.81
CA GLN A 62 7.26 5.88 8.22
C GLN A 62 7.74 4.95 7.10
N ARG A 63 8.79 4.17 7.36
CA ARG A 63 9.23 3.07 6.49
C ARG A 63 8.02 2.20 6.11
N SER A 64 7.91 1.85 4.83
CA SER A 64 6.86 0.96 4.37
C SER A 64 6.93 -0.38 5.10
N LEU A 65 5.76 -0.86 5.55
CA LEU A 65 5.63 -2.17 6.20
C LEU A 65 5.95 -3.35 5.28
N TYR A 66 5.98 -3.12 3.96
CA TYR A 66 6.12 -4.17 2.95
C TYR A 66 7.39 -4.04 2.12
N LYS A 67 8.34 -3.23 2.60
CA LYS A 67 9.72 -3.17 2.09
C LYS A 67 10.66 -3.79 3.13
N SER A 68 11.31 -4.89 2.75
CA SER A 68 12.39 -5.48 3.54
C SER A 68 13.59 -4.51 3.62
N LEU A 69 14.58 -4.81 4.45
CA LEU A 69 15.84 -4.04 4.46
C LEU A 69 16.66 -4.23 3.17
N THR A 70 16.38 -5.27 2.39
CA THR A 70 17.08 -5.64 1.16
C THR A 70 16.21 -5.53 -0.10
N TRP A 71 15.16 -4.69 -0.03
CA TRP A 71 14.19 -4.58 -1.11
C TRP A 71 14.79 -4.09 -2.42
N LYS A 72 15.87 -3.28 -2.35
CA LYS A 72 16.58 -2.76 -3.53
C LYS A 72 17.36 -3.85 -4.25
N GLU A 73 18.01 -4.74 -3.51
CA GLU A 73 18.66 -5.93 -4.06
C GLU A 73 17.61 -6.89 -4.64
N ASN A 74 16.48 -7.06 -3.96
CA ASN A 74 15.37 -7.89 -4.42
C ASN A 74 14.76 -7.38 -5.73
N LEU A 75 14.58 -6.06 -5.83
CA LEU A 75 14.13 -5.39 -7.05
C LEU A 75 15.15 -5.53 -8.18
N THR A 76 16.44 -5.29 -7.90
CA THR A 76 17.52 -5.45 -8.89
C THR A 76 17.55 -6.89 -9.43
N ARG A 77 17.45 -7.89 -8.57
CA ARG A 77 17.36 -9.30 -8.99
C ARG A 77 16.10 -9.59 -9.81
N ALA A 78 14.95 -9.04 -9.41
CA ALA A 78 13.72 -9.17 -10.16
C ALA A 78 13.82 -8.52 -11.55
N TRP A 79 14.53 -7.39 -11.66
CA TRP A 79 14.76 -6.68 -12.91
C TRP A 79 15.72 -7.43 -13.82
N ALA A 80 16.85 -7.93 -13.31
CA ALA A 80 17.88 -8.62 -14.09
C ALA A 80 17.35 -9.88 -14.81
N GLY A 81 16.36 -10.56 -14.23
CA GLY A 81 15.67 -11.68 -14.87
C GLY A 81 14.73 -11.30 -16.03
N ARG A 82 14.68 -10.02 -16.40
CA ARG A 82 13.81 -9.49 -17.46
C ARG A 82 14.66 -8.80 -18.53
N HIS A 83 14.27 -8.91 -19.79
CA HIS A 83 14.93 -8.24 -20.92
C HIS A 83 14.60 -6.73 -20.96
N LEU A 84 14.85 -6.02 -19.86
CA LEU A 84 14.51 -4.61 -19.67
C LEU A 84 15.77 -3.76 -19.53
N ALA A 85 15.72 -2.53 -20.06
CA ALA A 85 16.83 -1.60 -20.01
C ALA A 85 17.22 -1.25 -18.55
N PRO A 86 18.46 -1.55 -18.10
CA PRO A 86 18.89 -1.32 -16.71
C PRO A 86 18.65 0.10 -16.19
N ASP A 87 18.83 1.09 -17.05
CA ASP A 87 18.71 2.51 -16.70
C ASP A 87 17.28 2.95 -16.35
N ARG A 88 16.26 2.16 -16.71
CA ARG A 88 14.85 2.49 -16.42
C ARG A 88 14.45 2.16 -14.99
N LEU A 89 15.13 1.21 -14.35
CA LEU A 89 14.71 0.66 -13.06
C LEU A 89 14.49 1.76 -12.01
N TRP A 90 15.52 2.59 -11.79
CA TRP A 90 15.51 3.63 -10.77
C TRP A 90 14.91 4.95 -11.24
N LYS A 91 14.72 5.12 -12.56
CA LYS A 91 13.94 6.24 -13.11
C LYS A 91 12.45 6.05 -12.89
N GLU A 92 11.98 4.81 -12.88
CA GLU A 92 10.55 4.48 -12.80
C GLU A 92 10.12 3.96 -11.43
N THR A 93 11.07 3.81 -10.49
CA THR A 93 10.82 3.33 -9.14
C THR A 93 11.31 4.35 -8.12
N ASP A 94 10.43 4.70 -7.18
CA ASP A 94 10.75 5.52 -6.04
C ASP A 94 11.76 4.80 -5.11
N PRO A 95 12.94 5.39 -4.87
CA PRO A 95 14.04 4.75 -4.15
C PRO A 95 13.94 4.88 -2.62
N ALA A 96 12.92 5.58 -2.10
CA ALA A 96 12.76 5.82 -0.67
C ALA A 96 12.25 4.57 0.05
N ASP A 97 12.69 4.35 1.29
CA ASP A 97 12.17 3.26 2.13
C ASP A 97 10.79 3.59 2.72
N LEU A 98 10.40 4.86 2.67
CA LEU A 98 9.15 5.38 3.20
C LEU A 98 7.94 4.84 2.44
N ALA A 99 6.82 4.72 3.17
CA ALA A 99 5.51 4.56 2.55
C ALA A 99 5.21 5.71 1.56
N GLU A 100 4.30 5.45 0.63
CA GLU A 100 3.80 6.47 -0.31
C GLU A 100 3.20 7.67 0.43
N GLY A 101 2.49 7.38 1.50
CA GLY A 101 1.67 8.33 2.22
C GLY A 101 0.66 7.62 3.11
N LEU A 102 -0.41 8.34 3.44
CA LEU A 102 -1.45 7.92 4.38
C LEU A 102 -2.80 7.93 3.69
N TYR A 103 -3.57 6.90 3.98
CA TYR A 103 -5.01 6.90 3.77
C TYR A 103 -5.69 7.14 5.12
N ILE A 104 -6.50 8.19 5.19
CA ILE A 104 -7.06 8.70 6.45
C ILE A 104 -8.56 8.59 6.37
N LYS A 105 -9.18 8.06 7.42
CA LYS A 105 -10.64 7.99 7.57
C LYS A 105 -11.07 8.81 8.77
N VAL A 106 -12.18 9.52 8.60
CA VAL A 106 -12.98 10.05 9.71
C VAL A 106 -14.18 9.13 9.85
N GLU A 107 -14.32 8.52 11.01
CA GLU A 107 -15.34 7.51 11.28
C GLU A 107 -16.26 7.99 12.41
N GLN A 108 -17.56 7.77 12.25
CA GLN A 108 -18.59 8.02 13.26
C GLN A 108 -19.43 6.75 13.38
N ASP A 109 -19.58 6.23 14.60
CA ASP A 109 -20.24 4.95 14.89
C ASP A 109 -19.70 3.77 14.06
N ASP A 110 -20.47 3.34 13.06
CA ASP A 110 -20.13 2.25 12.13
C ASP A 110 -19.95 2.71 10.68
N GLU A 111 -19.78 4.03 10.47
CA GLU A 111 -19.70 4.66 9.16
C GLU A 111 -18.42 5.48 8.97
N VAL A 112 -17.88 5.47 7.76
CA VAL A 112 -16.84 6.40 7.30
C VAL A 112 -17.51 7.65 6.74
N VAL A 113 -17.35 8.76 7.43
CA VAL A 113 -17.95 10.07 7.06
C VAL A 113 -16.98 10.98 6.32
N GLY A 114 -15.68 10.66 6.33
CA GLY A 114 -14.66 11.42 5.61
C GLY A 114 -13.48 10.55 5.21
N ARG A 115 -12.90 10.83 4.04
CA ARG A 115 -11.72 10.11 3.51
C ARG A 115 -10.74 11.10 2.91
N TYR A 116 -9.49 10.96 3.28
CA TYR A 116 -8.41 11.83 2.85
C TYR A 116 -7.18 11.02 2.46
N LYS A 117 -6.32 11.63 1.67
CA LYS A 117 -5.01 11.09 1.30
C LYS A 117 -3.96 12.14 1.57
N TYR A 118 -2.90 11.75 2.25
CA TYR A 118 -1.65 12.49 2.28
C TYR A 118 -0.64 11.70 1.46
N VAL A 119 0.03 12.33 0.51
CA VAL A 119 1.08 11.70 -0.31
C VAL A 119 2.32 12.55 -0.19
N ARG A 120 3.48 11.93 0.11
CA ARG A 120 4.71 12.70 0.30
C ARG A 120 5.17 13.33 -1.01
N ALA A 121 5.71 14.55 -0.92
CA ALA A 121 6.14 15.31 -2.10
C ALA A 121 7.19 14.56 -2.95
N SER A 122 8.16 13.90 -2.32
CA SER A 122 9.20 13.15 -3.03
C SER A 122 8.66 11.99 -3.88
N PHE A 123 7.51 11.41 -3.49
CA PHE A 123 6.86 10.38 -4.30
C PHE A 123 6.21 10.99 -5.55
N LEU A 124 5.53 12.12 -5.40
CA LEU A 124 4.92 12.84 -6.52
C LEU A 124 5.99 13.25 -7.54
N THR A 125 7.14 13.75 -7.08
CA THR A 125 8.29 14.05 -7.92
C THR A 125 8.75 12.82 -8.70
N ALA A 126 8.97 11.68 -8.04
CA ALA A 126 9.37 10.44 -8.71
C ALA A 126 8.34 9.97 -9.77
N VAL A 127 7.05 10.16 -9.52
CA VAL A 127 5.99 9.87 -10.50
C VAL A 127 6.07 10.82 -11.70
N LEU A 128 6.31 12.12 -11.49
CA LEU A 128 6.41 13.11 -12.56
C LEU A 128 7.68 12.94 -13.41
N GLU A 129 8.82 12.68 -12.79
CA GLU A 129 10.13 12.54 -13.46
C GLU A 129 10.27 11.25 -14.26
N SER A 130 9.42 10.26 -13.99
CA SER A 130 9.51 8.95 -14.63
C SER A 130 9.13 8.92 -16.13
N GLU A 131 8.82 10.08 -16.74
CA GLU A 131 8.67 10.42 -18.19
C GLU A 131 7.84 9.48 -19.10
N SER A 132 7.33 8.39 -18.54
CA SER A 132 6.62 7.31 -19.23
C SER A 132 5.22 7.19 -18.66
N HIS A 133 4.23 7.01 -19.53
CA HIS A 133 2.89 6.64 -19.09
C HIS A 133 2.98 5.33 -18.29
N TRP A 134 2.43 5.30 -17.09
CA TRP A 134 2.50 4.13 -16.21
C TRP A 134 1.98 2.84 -16.87
N LEU A 135 1.06 2.95 -17.84
CA LEU A 135 0.51 1.86 -18.65
C LEU A 135 1.53 1.21 -19.60
N SER A 136 2.57 1.94 -20.03
CA SER A 136 3.60 1.43 -20.93
C SER A 136 4.86 0.96 -20.20
N ARG A 137 4.84 0.98 -18.86
CA ARG A 137 5.98 0.55 -18.05
C ARG A 137 6.04 -0.97 -17.97
N PRO A 138 7.25 -1.55 -17.99
CA PRO A 138 7.43 -2.95 -17.67
C PRO A 138 6.88 -3.28 -16.28
N ILE A 139 6.14 -4.37 -16.16
CA ILE A 139 5.61 -4.82 -14.88
C ILE A 139 6.67 -5.67 -14.17
N VAL A 140 7.21 -5.12 -13.10
CA VAL A 140 7.86 -5.91 -12.05
C VAL A 140 6.81 -6.18 -10.97
N PRO A 141 6.39 -7.45 -10.78
CA PRO A 141 5.41 -7.79 -9.78
C PRO A 141 6.01 -7.64 -8.39
N ASN A 142 5.22 -7.09 -7.47
CA ASN A 142 5.52 -7.14 -6.04
C ASN A 142 5.59 -8.60 -5.57
N ARG A 143 6.31 -8.83 -4.47
CA ARG A 143 6.44 -10.16 -3.87
C ARG A 143 5.71 -10.23 -2.55
N LEU A 144 5.21 -11.42 -2.27
CA LEU A 144 4.71 -11.79 -0.96
C LEU A 144 5.89 -11.98 -0.01
N ALA A 145 5.64 -11.81 1.29
CA ALA A 145 6.59 -12.22 2.32
C ALA A 145 6.79 -13.74 2.28
N ASP A 146 7.95 -14.21 2.75
CA ASP A 146 8.26 -15.63 2.79
C ASP A 146 7.23 -16.41 3.62
N GLY A 147 6.79 -17.55 3.10
CA GLY A 147 5.82 -18.44 3.77
C GLY A 147 4.35 -18.03 3.66
N ILE A 148 4.03 -16.92 2.97
CA ILE A 148 2.64 -16.54 2.71
C ILE A 148 2.04 -17.44 1.62
N ASP A 149 0.99 -18.19 1.97
CA ASP A 149 0.11 -18.88 1.04
C ASP A 149 -1.24 -18.15 0.95
N ILE A 150 -1.45 -17.44 -0.16
CA ILE A 150 -2.66 -16.65 -0.41
C ILE A 150 -3.84 -17.50 -0.90
N PHE A 151 -3.61 -18.76 -1.25
CA PHE A 151 -4.63 -19.68 -1.72
C PHE A 151 -5.02 -20.71 -0.67
N GLY A 152 -4.44 -20.60 0.54
CA GLY A 152 -4.49 -21.57 1.63
C GLY A 152 -5.67 -22.52 1.54
N ALA A 153 -5.38 -23.78 1.20
CA ALA A 153 -6.38 -24.84 1.25
C ALA A 153 -7.03 -24.82 2.64
N SER A 154 -8.35 -24.60 2.66
CA SER A 154 -9.18 -24.78 3.85
C SER A 154 -8.73 -26.04 4.57
N ARG A 155 -8.23 -25.90 5.80
CA ARG A 155 -8.20 -27.01 6.75
C ARG A 155 -9.42 -26.86 7.65
#